data_AF-Q3ANZ5-F1
#
_entry.id   AF-Q3ANZ5-F1
#
_cell.length_a   1.000
_cell.length_b   1.000
_cell.length_c   1.000
_cell.angle_alpha   90.00
_cell.angle_beta   90.00
_cell.angle_gamma   90.00
#
_symmetry.space_group_name_H-M   'P 1'
#
loop_
_entity.id
_entity.type
_entity.pdbx_description
1 polymer ?
#
loop_
_entity_poly.entity_id
_entity_poly.type
_entity_poly.pdbx_seq_one_letter_code
_entity_poly.pdbx_strand_id
1 'polypeptide(L)'
;MFVVSKKNVRHAVKRNRIKRLMREAYRLEKVQLVDAVSQQEMVPIAVAIAYTGKASQIPPLALFRRELRELFTALSASNVVGEVS
;
A
#
# COMPACT_ATOMS: atom_id res chain seq x y z
N MET A 1 1.58 -0.67 -8.11
CA MET A 1 1.73 -2.11 -8.46
C MET A 1 1.50 -2.98 -7.22
N PHE A 2 0.85 -4.16 -7.34
CA PHE A 2 0.62 -5.09 -6.21
C PHE A 2 1.23 -6.47 -6.49
N VAL A 3 2.18 -6.88 -5.65
CA VAL A 3 2.98 -8.10 -5.81
C VAL A 3 2.63 -9.12 -4.72
N VAL A 4 2.52 -10.39 -5.09
CA VAL A 4 2.30 -11.49 -4.15
C VAL A 4 3.22 -12.64 -4.54
N SER A 5 3.98 -13.15 -3.57
CA SER A 5 4.94 -14.25 -3.80
C SER A 5 4.26 -15.52 -4.32
N LYS A 6 4.69 -16.00 -5.50
CA LYS A 6 4.27 -17.31 -6.05
C LYS A 6 4.77 -18.48 -5.18
N LYS A 7 5.96 -18.34 -4.58
CA LYS A 7 6.56 -19.33 -3.68
C LYS A 7 5.69 -19.53 -2.43
N ASN A 8 5.25 -18.43 -1.81
CA ASN A 8 4.52 -18.47 -0.54
C ASN A 8 3.00 -18.68 -0.73
N VAL A 9 2.46 -18.29 -1.89
CA VAL A 9 1.05 -18.46 -2.24
C VAL A 9 0.94 -19.10 -3.63
N ARG A 10 0.95 -20.44 -3.67
CA ARG A 10 0.99 -21.22 -4.93
C ARG A 10 -0.28 -21.14 -5.76
N HIS A 11 -1.45 -21.03 -5.13
CA HIS A 11 -2.73 -20.96 -5.84
C HIS A 11 -3.03 -19.55 -6.37
N ALA A 12 -3.30 -19.44 -7.67
CA ALA A 12 -3.61 -18.17 -8.32
C ALA A 12 -4.85 -17.49 -7.72
N VAL A 13 -5.88 -18.26 -7.40
CA VAL A 13 -7.12 -17.75 -6.79
C VAL A 13 -6.84 -17.07 -5.44
N LYS A 14 -5.98 -17.68 -4.59
CA LYS A 14 -5.58 -17.09 -3.30
C LYS A 14 -4.75 -15.81 -3.51
N ARG A 15 -3.81 -15.79 -4.46
CA ARG A 15 -3.07 -14.56 -4.82
C ARG A 15 -4.02 -13.45 -5.27
N ASN A 16 -5.01 -13.77 -6.09
CA ASN A 16 -6.00 -12.81 -6.58
C ASN A 16 -6.86 -12.26 -5.45
N ARG A 17 -7.23 -13.10 -4.47
CA ARG A 17 -7.91 -12.65 -3.25
C ARG A 17 -7.03 -11.67 -2.46
N ILE A 18 -5.76 -11.99 -2.22
CA ILE A 18 -4.83 -11.09 -1.51
C ILE A 18 -4.68 -9.76 -2.27
N LYS A 19 -4.43 -9.80 -3.58
CA LYS A 19 -4.34 -8.58 -4.41
C LYS A 19 -5.63 -7.76 -4.38
N ARG A 20 -6.82 -8.39 -4.31
CA ARG A 20 -8.10 -7.70 -4.14
C ARG A 20 -8.17 -6.98 -2.80
N LEU A 21 -7.79 -7.63 -1.70
CA LEU A 21 -7.76 -7.01 -0.38
C LEU A 21 -6.76 -5.84 -0.32
N MET A 22 -5.56 -6.01 -0.87
CA MET A 22 -4.56 -4.93 -0.92
C MET A 22 -5.04 -3.74 -1.75
N ARG A 23 -5.66 -3.97 -2.90
CA ARG A 23 -6.23 -2.90 -3.75
C ARG A 23 -7.35 -2.16 -3.05
N GLU A 24 -8.22 -2.87 -2.35
CA GLU A 24 -9.33 -2.26 -1.64
C GLU A 24 -8.85 -1.43 -0.44
N ALA A 25 -7.90 -1.96 0.34
CA ALA A 25 -7.26 -1.18 1.39
C ALA A 25 -6.58 0.08 0.84
N TYR A 26 -5.85 -0.05 -0.28
CA TYR A 26 -5.25 1.09 -0.96
C TYR A 26 -6.31 2.11 -1.40
N ARG A 27 -7.39 1.68 -2.05
CA ARG A 27 -8.48 2.57 -2.50
C ARG A 27 -9.06 3.38 -1.34
N LEU A 28 -9.25 2.76 -0.18
CA LEU A 28 -9.83 3.38 1.01
C LEU A 28 -8.86 4.35 1.69
N GLU A 29 -7.56 4.04 1.76
CA GLU A 29 -6.60 4.85 2.52
C GLU A 29 -5.83 5.87 1.63
N LYS A 30 -5.83 5.71 0.29
CA LYS A 30 -5.09 6.60 -0.64
C LYS A 30 -5.54 8.06 -0.55
N VAL A 31 -6.80 8.33 -0.21
CA VAL A 31 -7.33 9.71 -0.17
C VAL A 31 -6.44 10.61 0.70
N GLN A 32 -6.01 10.11 1.85
CA GLN A 32 -5.10 10.83 2.75
C GLN A 32 -3.75 11.15 2.13
N LEU A 33 -3.21 10.24 1.32
CA LEU A 33 -1.95 10.47 0.60
C LEU A 33 -2.14 11.51 -0.51
N VAL A 34 -3.25 11.46 -1.26
CA VAL A 34 -3.51 12.41 -2.34
C VAL A 34 -3.69 13.81 -1.78
N ASP A 35 -4.47 13.97 -0.71
CA ASP A 35 -4.69 15.29 -0.11
C ASP A 35 -3.38 15.92 0.40
N ALA A 36 -2.48 15.11 0.98
CA ALA A 36 -1.16 15.57 1.40
C ALA A 36 -0.25 15.94 0.22
N VAL A 37 -0.31 15.20 -0.88
CA VAL A 37 0.56 15.40 -2.05
C VAL A 37 0.04 16.49 -2.98
N SER A 38 -1.28 16.70 -3.08
CA SER A 38 -1.91 17.71 -3.95
C SER A 38 -1.65 19.15 -3.53
N GLN A 39 -1.17 19.38 -2.31
CA GLN A 39 -0.80 20.71 -1.79
C GLN A 39 0.63 21.13 -2.18
N GLN A 40 1.44 20.21 -2.71
CA GLN A 40 2.79 20.49 -3.21
C GLN A 40 2.78 20.28 -4.72
N GLU A 41 3.43 21.17 -5.48
CA GLU A 41 3.61 20.99 -6.92
C GLU A 41 4.52 19.78 -7.19
N MET A 42 3.97 18.56 -7.15
CA MET A 42 4.78 17.35 -7.07
C MET A 42 4.53 16.28 -8.13
N VAL A 43 5.67 15.68 -8.47
CA VAL A 43 5.99 14.64 -9.45
C VAL A 43 5.15 13.37 -9.24
N PRO A 44 4.74 12.67 -10.32
CA PRO A 44 4.01 11.40 -10.22
C PRO A 44 4.75 10.37 -9.36
N ILE A 45 4.09 9.89 -8.30
CA ILE A 45 4.63 8.88 -7.37
C ILE A 45 4.24 7.47 -7.84
N ALA A 46 5.25 6.63 -8.08
CA ALA A 46 5.05 5.20 -8.33
C ALA A 46 5.20 4.39 -7.04
N VAL A 47 4.15 3.66 -6.64
CA VAL A 47 4.16 2.81 -5.43
C VAL A 47 4.04 1.33 -5.81
N ALA A 48 4.91 0.49 -5.25
CA ALA A 48 4.82 -0.97 -5.33
C ALA A 48 4.67 -1.58 -3.93
N ILE A 49 3.61 -2.36 -3.72
CA ILE A 49 3.34 -3.02 -2.43
C ILE A 49 3.45 -4.53 -2.63
N ALA A 50 4.28 -5.19 -1.82
CA ALA A 50 4.53 -6.62 -1.91
C ALA A 50 4.04 -7.36 -0.65
N TYR A 51 3.21 -8.39 -0.84
CA TYR A 51 2.83 -9.32 0.23
C TYR A 51 3.80 -10.49 0.29
N THR A 52 4.47 -10.64 1.43
CA THR A 52 5.49 -11.66 1.69
C THR A 52 4.97 -12.81 2.59
N GLY A 53 3.77 -12.71 3.16
CA GLY A 53 3.19 -13.73 4.02
C GLY A 53 2.84 -15.06 3.33
N LYS A 54 2.52 -16.08 4.13
CA LYS A 54 2.10 -17.40 3.64
C LYS A 54 0.60 -17.43 3.31
N ALA A 55 0.18 -18.43 2.53
CA ALA A 55 -1.23 -18.61 2.14
C ALA A 55 -2.18 -18.96 3.30
N SER A 56 -1.66 -19.46 4.42
CA SER A 56 -2.41 -19.76 5.65
C SER A 56 -2.58 -18.53 6.56
N GLN A 57 -1.90 -17.44 6.26
CA GLN A 57 -1.81 -16.26 7.13
C GLN A 57 -2.39 -15.02 6.44
N ILE A 58 -3.39 -15.20 5.57
CA ILE A 58 -4.01 -14.08 4.86
C ILE A 58 -4.76 -13.21 5.89
N PRO A 59 -4.32 -11.97 6.14
CA PRO A 59 -4.97 -11.13 7.14
C PRO A 59 -6.35 -10.64 6.69
N PRO A 60 -7.20 -10.19 7.62
CA PRO A 60 -8.42 -9.47 7.27
C PRO A 60 -8.09 -8.11 6.62
N LEU A 61 -9.07 -7.54 5.91
CA LEU A 61 -8.93 -6.24 5.25
C LEU A 61 -8.48 -5.13 6.22
N ALA A 62 -8.98 -5.15 7.45
CA ALA A 62 -8.67 -4.15 8.48
C ALA A 62 -7.15 -4.04 8.74
N LEU A 63 -6.43 -5.17 8.72
CA LEU A 63 -4.98 -5.13 8.91
C LEU A 63 -4.28 -4.49 7.72
N PHE A 64 -4.66 -4.85 6.48
CA PHE A 64 -4.10 -4.19 5.28
C PHE A 64 -4.35 -2.68 5.29
N ARG A 65 -5.52 -2.23 5.75
CA ARG A 65 -5.84 -0.80 5.86
C ARG A 65 -4.92 -0.10 6.86
N ARG A 66 -4.72 -0.70 8.04
CA ARG A 66 -3.84 -0.14 9.07
C ARG A 66 -2.42 0.04 8.56
N GLU A 67 -1.83 -1.01 8.00
CA GLU A 67 -0.44 -0.98 7.50
C GLU A 67 -0.27 0.04 6.35
N LEU A 68 -1.25 0.17 5.45
CA LEU A 68 -1.19 1.16 4.38
C LEU A 68 -1.35 2.59 4.90
N ARG A 69 -2.20 2.82 5.89
CA ARG A 69 -2.35 4.13 6.53
C ARG A 69 -1.05 4.57 7.18
N GLU A 70 -0.40 3.68 7.93
CA GLU A 70 0.89 3.95 8.57
C GLU A 70 1.96 4.29 7.51
N LEU A 71 2.04 3.50 6.44
CA LEU A 71 2.93 3.78 5.31
C LEU A 71 2.67 5.15 4.67
N PHE A 72 1.42 5.50 4.39
CA PHE A 72 1.07 6.78 3.77
C PHE A 72 1.32 7.97 4.69
N THR A 73 1.04 7.81 5.98
CA THR A 73 1.35 8.84 6.99
C THR A 73 2.85 9.12 7.03
N ALA A 74 3.67 8.06 7.02
CA ALA A 74 5.12 8.20 6.97
C ALA A 74 5.60 8.90 5.69
N LEU A 75 5.05 8.53 4.53
CA LEU A 75 5.40 9.16 3.25
C LEU A 75 5.00 10.65 3.20
N SER A 76 3.82 11.01 3.73
CA SER A 76 3.43 12.42 3.83
C SER A 76 4.32 13.21 4.78
N ALA A 77 4.81 12.60 5.87
CA ALA A 77 5.69 13.27 6.82
C ALA A 77 7.12 13.45 6.28
N SER A 78 7.64 12.47 5.54
CA SER A 78 9.00 12.54 4.96
C SER A 78 9.12 13.55 3.82
N ASN A 79 8.05 13.83 3.08
CA ASN A 79 8.04 14.85 2.02
C ASN A 79 8.05 16.29 2.55
N VAL A 80 7.75 16.52 3.84
CA VAL A 80 7.81 17.86 4.46
C VAL A 80 9.25 18.29 4.80
N VAL A 81 10.21 17.36 4.84
CA VAL A 81 11.60 17.64 5.25
C VAL A 81 12.54 17.91 4.05
N GLY A 82 12.05 17.79 2.81
CA GLY A 82 12.87 17.86 1.60
C GLY A 82 13.10 19.25 0.98
N GLU A 83 12.48 20.32 1.48
CA GLU A 83 12.54 21.67 0.88
C GLU A 83 13.23 22.73 1.75
N VAL A 84 14.28 22.34 2.49
CA VAL A 84 15.19 23.32 3.10
C VAL A 84 16.63 22.94 2.81
N SER A 85 17.09 23.22 1.59
CA SER A 85 18.52 23.34 1.22
C SER A 85 18.67 24.08 -0.09
#